data_AF-A0A5B8IIE8-F1
#
_entry.id   AF-A0A5B8IIE8-F1
#
_cell.length_a   1.000
_cell.length_b   1.000
_cell.length_c   1.000
_cell.angle_alpha   90.00
_cell.angle_beta   90.00
_cell.angle_gamma   90.00
#
_symmetry.space_group_name_H-M   'P 1'
#
loop_
_entity.id
_entity.type
_entity.pdbx_description
1 polymer ?
#
loop_
_entity_poly.entity_id
_entity_poly.type
_entity_poly.pdbx_seq_one_letter_code
_entity_poly.pdbx_strand_id
1 'polypeptide(L)'
;MTITEADPPQPPPPPVSPPSVSSRGFEVVRRGYRPDQADERLDTLSGERDAAWERVARLTVLARRMAADVAALRETVKEAPPQTYEALGAPARELLALTWETADHVRTSARDEAGCAVGEAETAARRLTDETGAAAGAVIAEAEEHARRLTTAARTAGGRLLMDARRDATAARAEATVVWESMRERSEHMLAALEAEQAERWAAVDRDAERRAVAGDERRAGAGERAEALLREAERELAEATEYARRTAEESQARADALRAEAQGEAEAVARETERVLSVHATSRAEALAPLKLLQDSLTETPPTGSPPAVG
;
A
#
# COMPACT_ATOMS: atom_id res chain seq x y z
N MET A 1 15.17 3.98 12.37
CA MET A 1 16.59 3.63 12.21
C MET A 1 16.63 2.23 11.63
N THR A 2 16.53 2.13 10.30
CA THR A 2 16.50 0.86 9.56
C THR A 2 17.68 0.86 8.62
N ILE A 3 18.57 -0.11 8.84
CA ILE A 3 19.81 -0.33 8.10
C ILE A 3 19.42 -0.84 6.71
N THR A 4 19.74 -0.06 5.68
CA THR A 4 19.65 -0.47 4.28
C THR A 4 20.78 -1.45 4.01
N GLU A 5 20.43 -2.73 3.90
CA GLU A 5 21.33 -3.79 3.49
C GLU A 5 21.60 -3.64 1.98
N ALA A 6 22.82 -3.24 1.65
CA ALA A 6 23.26 -3.06 0.27
C ALA A 6 23.67 -4.44 -0.31
N ASP A 7 22.97 -4.85 -1.36
CA ASP A 7 23.28 -6.03 -2.17
C ASP A 7 24.69 -5.90 -2.78
N PRO A 8 25.60 -6.88 -2.62
CA PRO A 8 26.95 -6.78 -3.14
C PRO A 8 26.96 -6.73 -4.68
N PRO A 9 27.91 -5.98 -5.29
CA PRO A 9 27.97 -5.83 -6.74
C PRO A 9 28.24 -7.18 -7.41
N GLN A 10 27.39 -7.55 -8.39
CA GLN A 10 27.61 -8.75 -9.21
C GLN A 10 28.97 -8.68 -9.93
N PRO A 11 29.69 -9.80 -10.05
CA PRO A 11 30.93 -9.85 -10.80
C PRO A 11 30.67 -9.51 -12.28
N PRO A 12 31.63 -8.84 -12.97
CA PRO A 12 31.46 -8.52 -14.38
C PRO A 12 31.25 -9.82 -15.18
N PRO A 13 30.42 -9.80 -16.25
CA PRO A 13 30.29 -10.94 -17.13
C PRO A 13 31.68 -11.33 -17.66
N PRO A 14 31.95 -12.65 -17.86
CA PRO A 14 33.23 -13.07 -18.40
C PRO A 14 33.48 -12.34 -19.72
N PRO A 15 34.74 -11.98 -20.04
CA PRO A 15 35.04 -11.37 -21.32
C PRO A 15 34.49 -12.28 -22.42
N VAL A 16 33.63 -11.72 -23.27
CA VAL A 16 33.19 -12.38 -24.50
C VAL A 16 34.49 -12.73 -25.21
N SER A 17 34.81 -14.03 -25.25
CA SER A 17 36.01 -14.49 -25.96
C SER A 17 35.90 -13.93 -27.37
N PRO A 18 36.94 -13.23 -27.88
CA PRO A 18 36.89 -12.76 -29.26
C PRO A 18 36.58 -13.97 -30.14
N PRO A 19 35.76 -13.80 -31.20
CA PRO A 19 35.52 -14.90 -32.11
C PRO A 19 36.89 -15.44 -32.53
N SER A 20 37.06 -16.76 -32.45
CA SER A 20 38.28 -17.38 -33.00
C SER A 20 38.33 -16.94 -34.46
N VAL A 21 39.33 -16.16 -34.82
CA VAL A 21 39.49 -15.69 -36.20
C VAL A 21 40.38 -16.72 -36.88
N SER A 22 39.97 -17.21 -38.06
CA SER A 22 40.86 -18.01 -38.90
C SER A 22 42.14 -17.23 -39.21
N SER A 23 43.20 -17.94 -39.62
CA SER A 23 44.48 -17.33 -40.01
C SER A 23 44.34 -16.25 -41.10
N ARG A 24 43.25 -16.31 -41.87
CA ARG A 24 42.90 -15.41 -42.99
C ARG A 24 41.81 -14.38 -42.68
N GLY A 25 41.42 -14.20 -41.41
CA GLY A 25 40.52 -13.11 -41.01
C GLY A 25 39.02 -13.43 -41.05
N PHE A 26 38.62 -14.67 -41.37
CA PHE A 26 37.22 -15.09 -41.29
C PHE A 26 36.80 -15.36 -39.84
N GLU A 27 35.61 -14.91 -39.46
CA GLU A 27 35.00 -15.16 -38.16
C GLU A 27 34.58 -16.63 -38.04
N VAL A 28 35.09 -17.35 -37.02
CA VAL A 28 34.70 -18.74 -36.78
C VAL A 28 33.44 -18.78 -35.93
N VAL A 29 32.34 -19.17 -36.55
CA VAL A 29 31.02 -19.35 -35.90
C VAL A 29 30.80 -20.81 -35.48
N ARG A 30 29.97 -21.03 -34.45
CA ARG A 30 29.75 -22.35 -33.81
C ARG A 30 29.21 -23.45 -34.76
N ARG A 31 28.69 -23.09 -35.93
CA ARG A 31 28.24 -23.97 -37.01
C ARG A 31 28.57 -23.37 -38.38
N GLY A 32 29.85 -23.35 -38.72
CA GLY A 32 30.36 -22.94 -40.03
C GLY A 32 31.20 -24.04 -40.68
N TYR A 33 31.73 -23.78 -41.88
CA TYR A 33 32.74 -24.63 -42.51
C TYR A 33 33.95 -24.80 -41.58
N ARG A 34 34.60 -25.96 -41.63
CA ARG A 34 35.82 -26.19 -40.85
C ARG A 34 36.91 -25.21 -41.33
N PRO A 35 37.44 -24.34 -40.46
CA PRO A 35 38.42 -23.33 -40.86
C PRO A 35 39.61 -23.93 -41.61
N ASP A 36 40.12 -25.07 -41.14
CA ASP A 36 41.25 -25.76 -41.78
C ASP A 36 40.96 -26.20 -43.22
N GLN A 37 39.73 -26.66 -43.51
CA GLN A 37 39.33 -27.07 -44.87
C GLN A 37 39.14 -25.86 -45.79
N ALA A 38 38.66 -24.74 -45.24
CA ALA A 38 38.54 -23.49 -45.99
C ALA A 38 39.93 -22.92 -46.30
N ASP A 39 40.84 -22.92 -45.34
CA ASP A 39 42.20 -22.43 -45.48
C ASP A 39 42.98 -23.30 -46.51
N GLU A 40 42.90 -24.63 -46.42
CA GLU A 40 43.53 -25.55 -47.39
C GLU A 40 43.01 -25.32 -48.83
N ARG A 41 41.70 -25.10 -48.97
CA ARG A 41 41.11 -24.82 -50.28
C ARG A 41 41.56 -23.47 -50.83
N LEU A 42 41.66 -22.45 -49.97
CA LEU A 42 42.14 -21.13 -50.33
C LEU A 42 43.63 -21.13 -50.67
N ASP A 43 44.45 -21.93 -49.99
CA ASP A 43 45.86 -22.14 -50.32
C ASP A 43 46.00 -22.72 -51.73
N THR A 44 45.21 -23.77 -52.04
CA THR A 44 45.21 -24.39 -53.37
C THR A 44 44.84 -23.38 -54.46
N LEU A 45 43.75 -22.63 -54.27
CA LEU A 45 43.30 -21.61 -55.23
C LEU A 45 44.30 -20.46 -55.38
N SER A 46 44.94 -20.06 -54.27
CA SER A 46 45.97 -19.01 -54.30
C SER A 46 47.20 -19.49 -55.07
N GLY A 47 47.61 -20.75 -54.88
CA GLY A 47 48.71 -21.36 -55.64
C GLY A 47 48.41 -21.49 -57.13
N GLU A 48 47.21 -21.92 -57.51
CA GLU A 48 46.77 -21.99 -58.90
C GLU A 48 46.75 -20.60 -59.55
N ARG A 49 46.22 -19.59 -58.84
CA ARG A 49 46.23 -18.19 -59.27
C ARG A 49 47.65 -17.72 -59.51
N ASP A 50 48.53 -17.87 -58.53
CA ASP A 50 49.91 -17.35 -58.61
C ASP A 50 50.71 -18.04 -59.73
N ALA A 51 50.53 -19.35 -59.93
CA ALA A 51 51.11 -20.09 -61.04
C ALA A 51 50.60 -19.60 -62.41
N ALA A 52 49.31 -19.27 -62.51
CA ALA A 52 48.73 -18.68 -63.72
C ALA A 52 49.32 -17.29 -64.00
N TRP A 53 49.44 -16.43 -62.98
CA TRP A 53 50.08 -15.11 -63.10
C TRP A 53 51.55 -15.21 -63.52
N GLU A 54 52.30 -16.15 -62.96
CA GLU A 54 53.69 -16.38 -63.33
C GLU A 54 53.81 -16.81 -64.80
N ARG A 55 52.92 -17.69 -65.26
CA ARG A 55 52.85 -18.09 -66.68
C ARG A 55 52.51 -16.90 -67.58
N VAL A 56 51.55 -16.07 -67.21
CA VAL A 56 51.22 -14.84 -67.95
C VAL A 56 52.42 -13.89 -68.01
N ALA A 57 53.14 -13.72 -66.90
CA ALA A 57 54.32 -12.88 -66.85
C ALA A 57 55.43 -13.41 -67.78
N ARG A 58 55.72 -14.72 -67.74
CA ARG A 58 56.71 -15.36 -68.63
C ARG A 58 56.35 -15.21 -70.11
N LEU A 59 55.09 -15.46 -70.47
CA LEU A 59 54.61 -15.32 -71.84
C LEU A 59 54.65 -13.86 -72.30
N THR A 60 54.33 -12.92 -71.42
CA THR A 60 54.43 -11.48 -71.73
C THR A 60 55.87 -11.06 -72.00
N VAL A 61 56.83 -11.53 -71.20
CA VAL A 61 58.26 -11.27 -71.42
C VAL A 61 58.72 -11.88 -72.75
N LEU A 62 58.34 -13.13 -73.03
CA LEU A 62 58.67 -13.79 -74.29
C LEU A 62 58.10 -13.03 -75.48
N ALA A 63 56.83 -12.62 -75.43
CA ALA A 63 56.19 -11.82 -76.47
C ALA A 63 56.90 -10.48 -76.71
N ARG A 64 57.29 -9.78 -75.63
CA ARG A 64 58.08 -8.54 -75.73
C ARG A 64 59.45 -8.77 -76.35
N ARG A 65 60.15 -9.84 -75.96
CA ARG A 65 61.46 -10.20 -76.55
C ARG A 65 61.31 -10.50 -78.04
N MET A 66 60.35 -11.33 -78.42
CA MET A 66 60.09 -11.64 -79.83
C MET A 66 59.71 -10.38 -80.63
N ALA A 67 58.94 -9.45 -80.04
CA ALA A 67 58.62 -8.18 -80.69
C ALA A 67 59.87 -7.30 -80.90
N ALA A 68 60.77 -7.24 -79.91
CA ALA A 68 62.04 -6.53 -80.02
C ALA A 68 62.97 -7.17 -81.06
N ASP A 69 63.06 -8.50 -81.08
CA ASP A 69 63.85 -9.25 -82.08
C ASP A 69 63.32 -8.98 -83.49
N VAL A 70 62.00 -8.98 -83.69
CA VAL A 70 61.37 -8.61 -84.98
C VAL A 70 61.65 -7.15 -85.35
N ALA A 71 61.62 -6.22 -84.39
CA ALA A 71 61.94 -4.81 -84.65
C ALA A 71 63.41 -4.63 -85.07
N ALA A 72 64.35 -5.26 -84.37
CA ALA A 72 65.77 -5.25 -84.70
C ALA A 72 66.03 -5.85 -86.10
N LEU A 73 65.41 -7.00 -86.40
CA LEU A 73 65.47 -7.59 -87.72
C LEU A 73 64.92 -6.65 -88.81
N ARG A 74 63.83 -5.94 -88.55
CA ARG A 74 63.30 -4.94 -89.50
C ARG A 74 64.26 -3.78 -89.76
N GLU A 75 64.93 -3.26 -88.73
CA GLU A 75 65.93 -2.20 -88.92
C GLU A 75 67.15 -2.71 -89.71
N THR A 76 67.63 -3.93 -89.42
CA THR A 76 68.72 -4.52 -90.23
C THR A 76 68.33 -4.72 -91.70
N VAL A 77 67.06 -5.03 -91.98
CA VAL A 77 66.54 -5.14 -93.35
C VAL A 77 66.41 -3.76 -94.01
N LYS A 78 66.10 -2.69 -93.27
CA LYS A 78 66.06 -1.32 -93.82
C LYS A 78 67.44 -0.79 -94.17
N GLU A 79 68.46 -1.13 -93.38
CA GLU A 79 69.86 -0.73 -93.63
C GLU A 79 70.52 -1.56 -94.75
N ALA A 80 69.95 -2.71 -95.09
CA ALA A 80 70.42 -3.50 -96.22
C ALA A 80 70.12 -2.75 -97.54
N PRO A 81 71.10 -2.66 -98.47
CA PRO A 81 70.84 -2.12 -99.80
C PRO A 81 69.70 -2.90 -100.47
N PRO A 82 68.85 -2.26 -101.30
CA PRO A 82 67.72 -2.92 -101.93
C PRO A 82 68.23 -4.14 -102.72
N GLN A 83 67.99 -5.32 -102.16
CA GLN A 83 68.36 -6.57 -102.81
C GLN A 83 67.33 -6.80 -103.90
N THR A 84 67.59 -6.25 -105.09
CA THR A 84 66.67 -6.36 -106.23
C THR A 84 66.58 -7.80 -106.74
N TYR A 85 67.49 -8.70 -106.33
CA TYR A 85 67.51 -10.12 -106.69
C TYR A 85 67.37 -10.39 -108.22
N GLU A 86 67.54 -9.36 -109.06
CA GLU A 86 67.38 -9.42 -110.51
C GLU A 86 68.48 -10.26 -111.17
N ALA A 87 69.64 -10.36 -110.51
CA ALA A 87 70.78 -11.18 -110.91
C ALA A 87 70.64 -12.67 -110.54
N LEU A 88 69.60 -13.08 -109.80
CA LEU A 88 69.35 -14.51 -109.56
C LEU A 88 68.78 -15.16 -110.82
N GLY A 89 69.31 -16.34 -111.18
CA GLY A 89 68.71 -17.17 -112.21
C GLY A 89 67.24 -17.49 -111.88
N ALA A 90 66.43 -17.76 -112.90
CA ALA A 90 64.99 -18.06 -112.74
C ALA A 90 64.67 -19.03 -111.58
N PRO A 91 65.41 -20.14 -111.37
CA PRO A 91 65.13 -21.08 -110.27
C PRO A 91 65.21 -20.48 -108.87
N ALA A 92 66.08 -19.49 -108.67
CA ALA A 92 66.30 -18.93 -107.35
C ALA A 92 65.35 -17.76 -107.02
N ARG A 93 64.75 -17.13 -108.04
CA ARG A 93 63.60 -16.22 -107.86
C ARG A 93 62.32 -16.97 -107.51
N GLU A 94 62.10 -18.14 -108.12
CA GLU A 94 60.98 -19.03 -107.77
C GLU A 94 61.09 -19.51 -106.32
N LEU A 95 62.28 -19.92 -105.89
CA LEU A 95 62.53 -20.30 -104.50
C LEU A 95 62.28 -19.14 -103.53
N LEU A 96 62.72 -17.93 -103.88
CA LEU A 96 62.45 -16.74 -103.07
C LEU A 96 60.93 -16.49 -102.95
N ALA A 97 60.21 -16.45 -104.07
CA ALA A 97 58.75 -16.26 -104.05
C ALA A 97 58.05 -17.31 -103.17
N LEU A 98 58.43 -18.58 -103.29
CA LEU A 98 57.91 -19.67 -102.46
C LEU A 98 58.23 -19.47 -100.97
N THR A 99 59.41 -18.96 -100.62
CA THR A 99 59.76 -18.70 -99.21
C THR A 99 58.95 -17.55 -98.60
N TRP A 100 58.64 -16.51 -99.39
CA TRP A 100 57.77 -15.40 -98.94
C TRP A 100 56.33 -15.86 -98.75
N GLU A 101 55.80 -16.65 -99.70
CA GLU A 101 54.49 -17.28 -99.60
C GLU A 101 54.42 -18.20 -98.36
N THR A 102 55.43 -19.04 -98.15
CA THR A 102 55.51 -19.91 -96.97
C THR A 102 55.59 -19.10 -95.67
N ALA A 103 56.37 -18.01 -95.64
CA ALA A 103 56.47 -17.16 -94.46
C ALA A 103 55.17 -16.42 -94.15
N ASP A 104 54.44 -15.95 -95.16
CA ASP A 104 53.15 -15.33 -94.98
C ASP A 104 52.09 -16.35 -94.52
N HIS A 105 52.08 -17.54 -95.12
CA HIS A 105 51.25 -18.66 -94.71
C HIS A 105 51.48 -19.00 -93.23
N VAL A 106 52.73 -19.19 -92.81
CA VAL A 106 53.08 -19.49 -91.40
C VAL A 106 52.63 -18.36 -90.46
N ARG A 107 52.81 -17.09 -90.84
CA ARG A 107 52.37 -15.96 -89.99
C ARG A 107 50.86 -15.89 -89.87
N THR A 108 50.14 -16.14 -90.96
CA THR A 108 48.67 -16.13 -90.96
C THR A 108 48.13 -17.29 -90.13
N SER A 109 48.62 -18.51 -90.37
CA SER A 109 48.27 -19.69 -89.56
C SER A 109 48.58 -19.49 -88.08
N ALA A 110 49.74 -18.93 -87.73
CA ALA A 110 50.08 -18.66 -86.33
C ALA A 110 49.16 -17.61 -85.67
N ARG A 111 48.69 -16.60 -86.43
CA ARG A 111 47.72 -15.62 -85.93
C ARG A 111 46.35 -16.24 -85.74
N ASP A 112 45.91 -17.07 -86.68
CA ASP A 112 44.62 -17.76 -86.60
C ASP A 112 44.61 -18.74 -85.42
N GLU A 113 45.66 -19.54 -85.24
CA GLU A 113 45.82 -20.44 -84.09
C GLU A 113 45.85 -19.68 -82.75
N ALA A 114 46.58 -18.56 -82.69
CA ALA A 114 46.59 -17.72 -81.50
C ALA A 114 45.21 -17.11 -81.21
N GLY A 115 44.48 -16.69 -82.25
CA GLY A 115 43.11 -16.19 -82.13
C GLY A 115 42.15 -17.25 -81.62
N CYS A 116 42.23 -18.47 -82.14
CA CYS A 116 41.46 -19.62 -81.65
C CYS A 116 41.77 -19.92 -80.18
N ALA A 117 43.04 -19.98 -79.79
CA ALA A 117 43.45 -20.25 -78.41
C ALA A 117 42.95 -19.17 -77.43
N VAL A 118 42.98 -17.89 -77.82
CA VAL A 118 42.42 -16.79 -77.02
C VAL A 118 40.90 -16.93 -76.89
N GLY A 119 40.20 -17.18 -77.99
CA GLY A 119 38.73 -17.36 -77.97
C GLY A 119 38.27 -18.54 -77.10
N GLU A 120 38.99 -19.66 -77.15
CA GLU A 120 38.76 -20.81 -76.28
C GLU A 120 39.01 -20.48 -74.81
N ALA A 121 40.10 -19.77 -74.50
CA ALA A 121 40.43 -19.35 -73.14
C ALA A 121 39.38 -18.37 -72.57
N GLU A 122 38.91 -17.41 -73.37
CA GLU A 122 37.84 -16.48 -72.97
C GLU A 122 36.52 -17.21 -72.70
N THR A 123 36.16 -18.17 -73.56
CA THR A 123 34.94 -18.96 -73.40
C THR A 123 35.01 -19.82 -72.13
N ALA A 124 36.17 -20.46 -71.88
CA ALA A 124 36.40 -21.23 -70.67
C ALA A 124 36.36 -20.36 -69.41
N ALA A 125 36.93 -19.14 -69.45
CA ALA A 125 36.92 -18.20 -68.33
C ALA A 125 35.50 -17.72 -68.00
N ARG A 126 34.69 -17.40 -69.02
CA ARG A 126 33.28 -17.01 -68.83
C ARG A 126 32.49 -18.15 -68.19
N ARG A 127 32.61 -19.37 -68.75
CA ARG A 127 31.95 -20.55 -68.19
C ARG A 127 32.31 -20.78 -66.72
N LEU A 128 33.61 -20.71 -66.38
CA LEU A 128 34.05 -20.87 -65.00
C LEU A 128 33.48 -19.78 -64.08
N THR A 129 33.41 -18.53 -64.56
CA THR A 129 32.85 -17.42 -63.79
C THR A 129 31.35 -17.62 -63.55
N ASP A 130 30.61 -18.07 -64.57
CA ASP A 130 29.17 -18.34 -64.45
C ASP A 130 28.90 -19.53 -63.52
N GLU A 131 29.68 -20.62 -63.64
CA GLU A 131 29.57 -21.80 -62.78
C GLU A 131 29.89 -21.47 -61.31
N THR A 132 30.97 -20.72 -61.06
CA THR A 132 31.34 -20.30 -59.71
C THR A 132 30.35 -19.30 -59.13
N GLY A 133 29.81 -18.38 -59.95
CA GLY A 133 28.74 -17.47 -59.56
C GLY A 133 27.45 -18.19 -59.18
N ALA A 134 27.04 -19.18 -59.96
CA ALA A 134 25.87 -20.01 -59.67
C ALA A 134 26.06 -20.83 -58.39
N ALA A 135 27.23 -21.44 -58.20
CA ALA A 135 27.55 -22.19 -56.99
C ALA A 135 27.56 -21.29 -55.74
N ALA A 136 28.17 -20.11 -55.81
CA ALA A 136 28.16 -19.14 -54.73
C ALA A 136 26.73 -18.66 -54.41
N GLY A 137 25.92 -18.38 -55.43
CA GLY A 137 24.52 -18.01 -55.28
C GLY A 137 23.69 -19.11 -54.58
N ALA A 138 23.90 -20.37 -54.94
CA ALA A 138 23.23 -21.51 -54.30
C ALA A 138 23.58 -21.63 -52.80
N VAL A 139 24.86 -21.48 -52.45
CA VAL A 139 25.32 -21.52 -51.05
C VAL A 139 24.73 -20.36 -50.24
N ILE A 140 24.69 -19.15 -50.81
CA ILE A 140 24.08 -17.99 -50.15
C ILE A 140 22.57 -18.22 -49.93
N ALA A 141 21.85 -18.70 -50.95
CA ALA A 141 20.42 -18.97 -50.86
C ALA A 141 20.10 -20.03 -49.80
N GLU A 142 20.88 -21.11 -49.73
CA GLU A 142 20.74 -22.15 -48.71
C GLU A 142 21.01 -21.60 -47.29
N ALA A 143 22.07 -20.79 -47.14
CA ALA A 143 22.41 -20.16 -45.86
C ALA A 143 21.30 -19.20 -45.39
N GLU A 144 20.74 -18.39 -46.28
CA GLU A 144 19.62 -17.52 -45.97
C GLU A 144 18.37 -18.31 -45.57
N GLU A 145 18.05 -19.38 -46.30
CA GLU A 145 16.90 -20.23 -45.97
C GLU A 145 17.09 -20.89 -44.60
N HIS A 146 18.30 -21.36 -44.30
CA HIS A 146 18.65 -21.88 -42.98
C HIS A 146 18.48 -20.84 -41.88
N ALA A 147 18.96 -19.60 -42.09
CA ALA A 147 18.80 -18.50 -41.15
C ALA A 147 17.31 -18.13 -40.94
N ARG A 148 16.51 -18.11 -42.03
CA ARG A 148 15.06 -17.90 -41.98
C ARG A 148 14.35 -18.99 -41.16
N ARG A 149 14.70 -20.26 -41.38
CA ARG A 149 14.17 -21.41 -40.60
C ARG A 149 14.53 -21.29 -39.12
N LEU A 150 15.79 -21.03 -38.78
CA LEU A 150 16.23 -20.86 -37.39
C LEU A 150 15.51 -19.71 -36.68
N THR A 151 15.40 -18.55 -37.34
CA THR A 151 14.72 -17.37 -36.77
C THR A 151 13.24 -17.65 -36.53
N THR A 152 12.59 -18.34 -37.46
CA THR A 152 11.17 -18.72 -37.34
C THR A 152 10.96 -19.74 -36.22
N ALA A 153 11.83 -20.74 -36.10
CA ALA A 153 11.81 -21.70 -35.01
C ALA A 153 12.03 -21.01 -33.64
N ALA A 154 13.00 -20.11 -33.54
CA ALA A 154 13.27 -19.35 -32.32
C ALA A 154 12.09 -18.47 -31.91
N ARG A 155 11.46 -17.75 -32.85
CA ARG A 155 10.26 -16.95 -32.58
C ARG A 155 9.08 -17.80 -32.13
N THR A 156 8.89 -18.97 -32.76
CA THR A 156 7.83 -19.90 -32.40
C THR A 156 8.05 -20.48 -31.00
N ALA A 157 9.27 -20.89 -30.68
CA ALA A 157 9.63 -21.37 -29.34
C ALA A 157 9.47 -20.29 -28.28
N GLY A 158 9.95 -19.07 -28.54
CA GLY A 158 9.76 -17.92 -27.65
C GLY A 158 8.29 -17.56 -27.43
N GLY A 159 7.48 -17.59 -28.49
CA GLY A 159 6.03 -17.37 -28.41
C GLY A 159 5.32 -18.42 -27.55
N ARG A 160 5.70 -19.69 -27.65
CA ARG A 160 5.19 -20.77 -26.79
C ARG A 160 5.56 -20.54 -25.32
N LEU A 161 6.83 -20.25 -25.04
CA LEU A 161 7.29 -19.96 -23.67
C LEU A 161 6.54 -18.78 -23.04
N LEU A 162 6.29 -17.72 -23.79
CA LEU A 162 5.51 -16.57 -23.31
C LEU A 162 4.05 -16.94 -23.04
N MET A 163 3.45 -17.76 -23.90
CA MET A 163 2.07 -18.21 -23.71
C MET A 163 1.95 -19.12 -22.47
N ASP A 164 2.87 -20.06 -22.30
CA ASP A 164 2.91 -20.94 -21.12
C ASP A 164 3.12 -20.10 -19.85
N ALA A 165 4.11 -19.21 -19.82
CA ALA A 165 4.37 -18.34 -18.68
C ALA A 165 3.15 -17.46 -18.33
N ARG A 166 2.43 -16.94 -19.33
CA ARG A 166 1.22 -16.14 -19.11
C ARG A 166 0.07 -16.98 -18.56
N ARG A 167 -0.10 -18.20 -19.06
CA ARG A 167 -1.12 -19.13 -18.53
C ARG A 167 -0.82 -19.44 -17.07
N ASP A 168 0.43 -19.78 -16.76
CA ASP A 168 0.84 -20.17 -15.41
C ASP A 168 0.70 -18.98 -14.44
N ALA A 169 1.10 -17.77 -14.86
CA ALA A 169 0.89 -16.56 -14.07
C ALA A 169 -0.61 -16.25 -13.83
N THR A 170 -1.46 -16.50 -14.84
CA THR A 170 -2.91 -16.31 -14.71
C THR A 170 -3.53 -17.34 -13.75
N ALA A 171 -3.10 -18.60 -13.85
CA ALA A 171 -3.53 -19.67 -12.96
C ALA A 171 -3.11 -19.40 -11.51
N ALA A 172 -1.83 -19.06 -11.29
CA ALA A 172 -1.31 -18.72 -9.98
C ALA A 172 -2.05 -17.52 -9.35
N ARG A 173 -2.38 -16.49 -10.16
CA ARG A 173 -3.17 -15.36 -9.70
C ARG A 173 -4.60 -15.78 -9.31
N ALA A 174 -5.24 -16.64 -10.11
CA ALA A 174 -6.58 -17.13 -9.80
C ALA A 174 -6.60 -17.94 -8.49
N GLU A 175 -5.63 -18.84 -8.30
CA GLU A 175 -5.46 -19.60 -7.06
C GLU A 175 -5.23 -18.67 -5.86
N ALA A 176 -4.34 -17.69 -5.99
CA ALA A 176 -4.09 -16.71 -4.93
C ALA A 176 -5.33 -15.90 -4.57
N THR A 177 -6.13 -15.49 -5.56
CA THR A 177 -7.41 -14.79 -5.31
C THR A 177 -8.38 -15.66 -4.53
N VAL A 178 -8.56 -16.94 -4.90
CA VAL A 178 -9.46 -17.85 -4.17
C VAL A 178 -9.02 -18.02 -2.71
N VAL A 179 -7.72 -18.18 -2.45
CA VAL A 179 -7.19 -18.29 -1.09
C VAL A 179 -7.44 -17.00 -0.30
N TRP A 180 -7.22 -15.85 -0.93
CA TRP A 180 -7.44 -14.54 -0.30
C TRP A 180 -8.92 -14.29 0.01
N GLU A 181 -9.83 -14.58 -0.91
CA GLU A 181 -11.27 -14.45 -0.71
C GLU A 181 -11.75 -15.36 0.42
N SER A 182 -11.31 -16.62 0.46
CA SER A 182 -11.62 -17.54 1.56
C SER A 182 -11.08 -17.05 2.91
N MET A 183 -9.88 -16.46 2.94
CA MET A 183 -9.34 -15.86 4.17
C MET A 183 -10.15 -14.64 4.60
N ARG A 184 -10.57 -13.79 3.66
CA ARG A 184 -11.42 -12.62 3.91
C ARG A 184 -12.76 -13.06 4.52
N GLU A 185 -13.45 -14.01 3.89
CA GLU A 185 -14.72 -14.54 4.38
C GLU A 185 -14.61 -15.14 5.79
N ARG A 186 -13.56 -15.93 6.05
CA ARG A 186 -13.32 -16.48 7.40
C ARG A 186 -13.06 -15.38 8.43
N SER A 187 -12.35 -14.32 8.05
CA SER A 187 -12.07 -13.19 8.94
C SER A 187 -13.32 -12.38 9.23
N GLU A 188 -14.16 -12.14 8.24
CA GLU A 188 -15.46 -11.48 8.38
C GLU A 188 -16.40 -12.29 9.27
N HIS A 189 -16.45 -13.62 9.08
CA HIS A 189 -17.23 -14.50 9.94
C HIS A 189 -16.74 -14.49 11.38
N MET A 190 -15.42 -14.52 11.60
CA MET A 190 -14.82 -14.42 12.94
C MET A 190 -15.17 -13.08 13.60
N LEU A 191 -15.09 -11.98 12.85
CA LEU A 191 -15.43 -10.65 13.37
C LEU A 191 -16.90 -10.57 13.76
N ALA A 192 -17.81 -11.04 12.91
CA ALA A 192 -19.24 -11.07 13.21
C ALA A 192 -19.56 -11.94 14.45
N ALA A 193 -18.87 -13.07 14.61
CA ALA A 193 -19.02 -13.91 15.80
C ALA A 193 -18.55 -13.19 17.09
N LEU A 194 -17.42 -12.47 17.03
CA LEU A 194 -16.94 -11.67 18.15
C LEU A 194 -17.90 -10.52 18.47
N GLU A 195 -18.43 -9.83 17.46
CA GLU A 195 -19.41 -8.76 17.66
C GLU A 195 -20.70 -9.29 18.32
N ALA A 196 -21.19 -10.46 17.88
CA ALA A 196 -22.34 -11.11 18.48
C ALA A 196 -22.09 -11.51 19.94
N GLU A 197 -20.94 -12.11 20.25
CA GLU A 197 -20.57 -12.47 21.62
C GLU A 197 -20.51 -11.23 22.53
N GLN A 198 -19.94 -10.12 22.04
CA GLN A 198 -19.89 -8.88 22.81
C GLN A 198 -21.27 -8.28 23.00
N ALA A 199 -22.13 -8.30 21.98
CA ALA A 199 -23.52 -7.84 22.09
C ALA A 199 -24.31 -8.67 23.12
N GLU A 200 -24.12 -9.99 23.15
CA GLU A 200 -24.73 -10.87 24.15
C GLU A 200 -24.25 -10.56 25.57
N ARG A 201 -22.94 -10.33 25.75
CA ARG A 201 -22.36 -9.92 27.03
C ARG A 201 -22.93 -8.60 27.51
N TRP A 202 -23.02 -7.58 26.64
CA TRP A 202 -23.64 -6.30 26.98
C TRP A 202 -25.12 -6.45 27.34
N ALA A 203 -25.88 -7.20 26.55
CA ALA A 203 -27.29 -7.46 26.84
C ALA A 203 -27.47 -8.22 28.18
N ALA A 204 -26.52 -9.09 28.55
CA ALA A 204 -26.53 -9.76 29.85
C ALA A 204 -26.26 -8.79 31.00
N VAL A 205 -25.29 -7.88 30.84
CA VAL A 205 -24.99 -6.80 31.80
C VAL A 205 -26.20 -5.88 31.97
N ASP A 206 -26.84 -5.46 30.88
CA ASP A 206 -28.02 -4.60 30.91
C ASP A 206 -29.19 -5.26 31.63
N ARG A 207 -29.49 -6.52 31.31
CA ARG A 207 -30.53 -7.30 32.03
C ARG A 207 -30.23 -7.41 33.53
N ASP A 208 -28.97 -7.54 33.89
CA ASP A 208 -28.55 -7.66 35.28
C ASP A 208 -28.60 -6.31 36.02
N ALA A 209 -28.26 -5.21 35.35
CA ALA A 209 -28.46 -3.86 35.85
C ALA A 209 -29.95 -3.56 36.08
N GLU A 210 -30.82 -3.92 35.12
CA GLU A 210 -32.27 -3.74 35.24
C GLU A 210 -32.85 -4.54 36.41
N ARG A 211 -32.45 -5.82 36.56
CA ARG A 211 -32.84 -6.63 37.73
C ARG A 211 -32.41 -5.99 39.05
N ARG A 212 -31.20 -5.45 39.13
CA ARG A 212 -30.71 -4.75 40.33
C ARG A 212 -31.49 -3.45 40.59
N ALA A 213 -31.84 -2.72 39.54
CA ALA A 213 -32.63 -1.50 39.62
C ALA A 213 -34.02 -1.79 40.20
N VAL A 214 -34.75 -2.75 39.61
CA VAL A 214 -36.07 -3.19 40.10
C VAL A 214 -35.99 -3.66 41.55
N ALA A 215 -35.05 -4.54 41.89
CA ALA A 215 -34.89 -4.99 43.27
C ALA A 215 -34.52 -3.83 44.23
N GLY A 216 -33.82 -2.81 43.74
CA GLY A 216 -33.51 -1.58 44.46
C GLY A 216 -34.73 -0.68 44.67
N ASP A 217 -35.60 -0.57 43.67
CA ASP A 217 -36.88 0.14 43.76
C ASP A 217 -37.81 -0.54 44.77
N GLU A 218 -37.95 -1.87 44.73
CA GLU A 218 -38.75 -2.65 45.69
C GLU A 218 -38.26 -2.45 47.13
N ARG A 219 -36.94 -2.51 47.36
CA ARG A 219 -36.36 -2.24 48.69
C ARG A 219 -36.63 -0.82 49.17
N ARG A 220 -36.54 0.17 48.27
CA ARG A 220 -36.82 1.59 48.59
C ARG A 220 -38.30 1.80 48.90
N ALA A 221 -39.20 1.24 48.09
CA ALA A 221 -40.64 1.29 48.32
C ALA A 221 -41.00 0.67 49.69
N GLY A 222 -40.52 -0.55 49.96
CA GLY A 222 -40.78 -1.20 51.25
C GLY A 222 -40.15 -0.46 52.45
N ALA A 223 -39.01 0.22 52.28
CA ALA A 223 -38.45 1.09 53.31
C ALA A 223 -39.30 2.36 53.53
N GLY A 224 -39.82 2.95 52.44
CA GLY A 224 -40.76 4.06 52.49
C GLY A 224 -42.04 3.70 53.23
N GLU A 225 -42.66 2.57 52.89
CA GLU A 225 -43.87 2.08 53.57
C GLU A 225 -43.64 1.86 55.08
N ARG A 226 -42.50 1.30 55.47
CA ARG A 226 -42.12 1.14 56.89
C ARG A 226 -41.91 2.49 57.58
N ALA A 227 -41.22 3.42 56.93
CA ALA A 227 -40.98 4.75 57.48
C ALA A 227 -42.30 5.52 57.67
N GLU A 228 -43.22 5.46 56.71
CA GLU A 228 -44.55 6.04 56.81
C GLU A 228 -45.41 5.38 57.90
N ALA A 229 -45.31 4.06 58.06
CA ALA A 229 -46.01 3.36 59.14
C ALA A 229 -45.50 3.81 60.52
N LEU A 230 -44.17 3.89 60.70
CA LEU A 230 -43.55 4.40 61.93
C LEU A 230 -43.89 5.86 62.19
N LEU A 231 -43.95 6.70 61.15
CA LEU A 231 -44.39 8.09 61.28
C LEU A 231 -45.84 8.17 61.74
N ARG A 232 -46.75 7.39 61.14
CA ARG A 232 -48.16 7.33 61.54
C ARG A 232 -48.34 6.82 62.97
N GLU A 233 -47.52 5.88 63.41
CA GLU A 233 -47.51 5.40 64.79
C GLU A 233 -47.04 6.49 65.75
N ALA A 234 -45.91 7.15 65.46
CA ALA A 234 -45.38 8.25 66.26
C ALA A 234 -46.34 9.45 66.32
N GLU A 235 -47.04 9.77 65.22
CA GLU A 235 -48.08 10.81 65.18
C GLU A 235 -49.27 10.47 66.09
N ARG A 236 -49.70 9.20 66.13
CA ARG A 236 -50.76 8.73 67.04
C ARG A 236 -50.30 8.80 68.49
N GLU A 237 -49.12 8.30 68.81
CA GLU A 237 -48.55 8.38 70.15
C GLU A 237 -48.41 9.84 70.62
N LEU A 238 -47.96 10.73 69.72
CA LEU A 238 -47.90 12.16 69.99
C LEU A 238 -49.29 12.74 70.25
N ALA A 239 -50.28 12.42 69.41
CA ALA A 239 -51.66 12.88 69.61
C ALA A 239 -52.24 12.40 70.94
N GLU A 240 -52.06 11.12 71.28
CA GLU A 240 -52.47 10.54 72.56
C GLU A 240 -51.79 11.22 73.75
N ALA A 241 -50.47 11.45 73.67
CA ALA A 241 -49.70 12.15 74.68
C ALA A 241 -50.16 13.61 74.86
N THR A 242 -50.44 14.32 73.75
CA THR A 242 -50.96 15.70 73.81
C THR A 242 -52.36 15.76 74.43
N GLU A 243 -53.24 14.82 74.10
CA GLU A 243 -54.58 14.74 74.70
C GLU A 243 -54.51 14.33 76.18
N TYR A 244 -53.60 13.45 76.56
CA TYR A 244 -53.35 13.12 77.95
C TYR A 244 -52.82 14.33 78.74
N ALA A 245 -51.84 15.05 78.19
CA ALA A 245 -51.30 16.27 78.78
C ALA A 245 -52.38 17.36 78.91
N ARG A 246 -53.21 17.55 77.88
CA ARG A 246 -54.35 18.47 77.89
C ARG A 246 -55.35 18.10 78.99
N ARG A 247 -55.80 16.85 79.05
CA ARG A 247 -56.72 16.37 80.11
C ARG A 247 -56.13 16.54 81.51
N THR A 248 -54.87 16.19 81.70
CA THR A 248 -54.20 16.35 83.00
C THR A 248 -54.10 17.82 83.39
N ALA A 249 -53.80 18.71 82.43
CA ALA A 249 -53.80 20.16 82.67
C ALA A 249 -55.20 20.67 83.01
N GLU A 250 -56.23 20.28 82.27
CA GLU A 250 -57.64 20.62 82.54
C GLU A 250 -58.11 20.11 83.90
N GLU A 251 -57.79 18.87 84.27
CA GLU A 251 -58.07 18.31 85.59
C GLU A 251 -57.34 19.06 86.71
N SER A 252 -56.06 19.39 86.50
CA SER A 252 -55.28 20.16 87.48
C SER A 252 -55.82 21.57 87.66
N GLN A 253 -56.26 22.20 86.57
CA GLN A 253 -56.89 23.52 86.56
C GLN A 253 -58.26 23.48 87.26
N ALA A 254 -59.10 22.49 86.94
CA ALA A 254 -60.39 22.29 87.60
C ALA A 254 -60.22 22.04 89.11
N ARG A 255 -59.23 21.24 89.51
CA ARG A 255 -58.88 21.04 90.94
C ARG A 255 -58.39 22.33 91.59
N ALA A 256 -57.54 23.10 90.92
CA ALA A 256 -57.07 24.39 91.42
C ALA A 256 -58.23 25.39 91.59
N ASP A 257 -59.16 25.44 90.62
CA ASP A 257 -60.33 26.31 90.68
C ASP A 257 -61.34 25.85 91.74
N ALA A 258 -61.53 24.54 91.93
CA ALA A 258 -62.33 24.00 93.03
C ALA A 258 -61.74 24.33 94.40
N LEU A 259 -60.42 24.16 94.59
CA LEU A 259 -59.71 24.56 95.81
C LEU A 259 -59.81 26.06 96.07
N ARG A 260 -59.75 26.90 95.02
CA ARG A 260 -59.96 28.35 95.13
C ARG A 260 -61.39 28.67 95.55
N ALA A 261 -62.39 28.01 94.98
CA ALA A 261 -63.79 28.21 95.32
C ALA A 261 -64.10 27.75 96.76
N GLU A 262 -63.53 26.63 97.19
CA GLU A 262 -63.60 26.17 98.58
C GLU A 262 -62.95 27.17 99.53
N ALA A 263 -61.72 27.61 99.24
CA ALA A 263 -61.02 28.63 100.03
C ALA A 263 -61.78 29.97 100.06
N GLN A 264 -62.43 30.37 98.96
CA GLN A 264 -63.31 31.54 98.92
C GLN A 264 -64.58 31.32 99.75
N GLY A 265 -65.20 30.14 99.67
CA GLY A 265 -66.38 29.78 100.47
C GLY A 265 -66.07 29.76 101.96
N GLU A 266 -64.91 29.22 102.36
CA GLU A 266 -64.40 29.29 103.73
C GLU A 266 -64.08 30.72 104.14
N ALA A 267 -63.41 31.50 103.29
CA ALA A 267 -63.11 32.91 103.56
C ALA A 267 -64.40 33.72 103.74
N GLU A 268 -65.43 33.48 102.93
CA GLU A 268 -66.75 34.10 103.07
C GLU A 268 -67.50 33.60 104.32
N ALA A 269 -67.39 32.32 104.68
CA ALA A 269 -67.98 31.78 105.90
C ALA A 269 -67.32 32.40 107.14
N VAL A 270 -65.99 32.53 107.13
CA VAL A 270 -65.22 33.26 108.13
C VAL A 270 -65.64 34.73 108.13
N ALA A 271 -65.82 35.38 106.97
CA ALA A 271 -66.29 36.76 106.87
C ALA A 271 -67.71 36.93 107.45
N ARG A 272 -68.65 36.02 107.14
CA ARG A 272 -70.00 36.02 107.70
C ARG A 272 -70.01 35.72 109.19
N GLU A 273 -69.18 34.80 109.67
CA GLU A 273 -69.07 34.49 111.10
C GLU A 273 -68.42 35.66 111.86
N THR A 274 -67.39 36.29 111.28
CA THR A 274 -66.82 37.53 111.84
C THR A 274 -67.81 38.68 111.81
N GLU A 275 -68.60 38.84 110.75
CA GLU A 275 -69.69 39.84 110.69
C GLU A 275 -70.81 39.53 111.68
N ARG A 276 -71.15 38.25 111.90
CA ARG A 276 -72.11 37.79 112.92
C ARG A 276 -71.58 38.00 114.33
N VAL A 277 -70.31 37.73 114.58
CA VAL A 277 -69.63 38.00 115.86
C VAL A 277 -69.55 39.52 116.08
N LEU A 278 -69.25 40.31 115.05
CA LEU A 278 -69.28 41.77 115.11
C LEU A 278 -70.69 42.31 115.33
N SER A 279 -71.72 41.70 114.74
CA SER A 279 -73.12 42.12 114.95
C SER A 279 -73.61 41.74 116.34
N VAL A 280 -73.29 40.56 116.85
CA VAL A 280 -73.52 40.16 118.26
C VAL A 280 -72.78 41.10 119.20
N HIS A 281 -71.51 41.45 118.93
CA HIS A 281 -70.79 42.44 119.70
C HIS A 281 -71.38 43.85 119.56
N ALA A 282 -71.92 44.23 118.41
CA ALA A 282 -72.64 45.49 118.22
C ALA A 282 -73.96 45.51 119.00
N THR A 283 -74.67 44.38 119.08
CA THR A 283 -75.88 44.21 119.91
C THR A 283 -75.53 44.22 121.39
N SER A 284 -74.49 43.50 121.83
CA SER A 284 -74.00 43.55 123.21
C SER A 284 -73.43 44.92 123.59
N ARG A 285 -72.84 45.65 122.65
CA ARG A 285 -72.39 47.05 122.84
C ARG A 285 -73.60 47.99 122.92
N ALA A 286 -74.64 47.76 122.13
CA ALA A 286 -75.90 48.50 122.21
C ALA A 286 -76.64 48.24 123.52
N GLU A 287 -76.63 47.00 124.02
CA GLU A 287 -77.20 46.60 125.31
C GLU A 287 -76.36 47.10 126.51
N ALA A 288 -75.03 47.12 126.40
CA ALA A 288 -74.14 47.67 127.42
C ALA A 288 -74.15 49.21 127.47
N LEU A 289 -74.51 49.88 126.38
CA LEU A 289 -74.68 51.34 126.32
C LEU A 289 -76.14 51.80 126.59
N ALA A 290 -77.12 50.88 126.62
CA ALA A 290 -78.50 51.19 126.95
C ALA A 290 -78.70 51.81 128.35
N PRO A 291 -77.93 51.43 129.40
CA PRO A 291 -77.97 52.11 130.70
C PRO A 291 -77.30 53.49 130.70
N LEU A 292 -76.39 53.77 129.76
CA LEU A 292 -75.68 55.05 129.66
C LEU A 292 -76.43 56.09 128.81
N LYS A 293 -77.28 55.65 127.87
CA LYS A 293 -78.17 56.56 127.13
C LYS A 293 -79.30 57.11 128.01
N LEU A 294 -79.80 56.33 128.97
CA LEU A 294 -80.78 56.80 129.97
C LEU A 294 -80.18 57.80 130.99
N LEU A 295 -78.87 57.74 131.24
CA LEU A 295 -78.17 58.71 132.10
C LEU A 295 -77.82 60.00 131.36
N GLN A 296 -77.63 59.95 130.04
CA GLN A 296 -77.37 61.12 129.20
C GLN A 296 -78.63 61.99 129.01
N ASP A 297 -79.82 61.39 128.99
CA ASP A 297 -81.10 62.12 128.99
C ASP A 297 -81.45 62.75 130.37
N SER A 298 -80.74 62.36 131.45
CA SER A 298 -80.88 62.94 132.80
C SER A 298 -79.83 64.00 133.17
N LEU A 299 -78.92 64.37 132.26
CA LEU A 299 -77.83 65.34 132.51
C LEU A 299 -77.68 66.43 131.45
N THR A 300 -78.70 66.67 130.62
CA THR A 300 -78.80 67.88 129.81
C THR A 300 -79.98 68.75 130.23
N GLU A 301 -79.95 69.18 131.49
CA GLU A 301 -80.62 70.39 131.97
C GLU A 301 -79.54 71.47 132.26
N THR A 302 -79.20 72.23 131.20
CA THR A 302 -78.75 73.66 131.20
C THR A 302 -77.27 74.01 131.55
N PRO A 303 -76.81 75.28 131.31
CA PRO A 303 -75.77 75.74 130.34
C PRO A 303 -74.49 76.25 131.09
N PRO A 304 -73.56 77.14 130.62
CA PRO A 304 -73.38 77.88 129.36
C PRO A 304 -71.90 77.97 128.80
N THR A 305 -71.75 78.71 127.67
CA THR A 305 -70.58 79.52 127.22
C THR A 305 -69.24 78.89 126.79
N GLY A 306 -68.76 79.30 125.59
CA GLY A 306 -67.33 79.60 125.36
C GLY A 306 -66.65 79.08 124.09
N SER A 307 -66.82 79.79 122.97
CA SER A 307 -65.93 79.91 121.78
C SER A 307 -64.42 80.15 122.11
N PRO A 308 -63.45 80.29 121.18
CA PRO A 308 -63.23 79.91 119.75
C PRO A 308 -61.73 79.43 119.54
N PRO A 309 -60.92 79.73 118.48
CA PRO A 309 -61.10 79.92 117.02
C PRO A 309 -60.20 79.00 116.13
N ALA A 310 -60.36 79.21 114.83
CA ALA A 310 -59.64 78.66 113.67
C ALA A 310 -58.11 78.78 113.66
N VAL A 311 -57.46 77.90 112.88
CA VAL A 311 -56.49 78.26 111.81
C VAL A 311 -56.47 77.12 110.77
N GLY A 312 -56.63 77.45 109.48
CA GLY A 312 -56.18 76.61 108.34
C GLY A 312 -57.28 76.06 107.44
#